data_AF-A0A2K3KGG7-F1
#
_entry.id   AF-A0A2K3KGG7-F1
#
_cell.length_a   1.000
_cell.length_b   1.000
_cell.length_c   1.000
_cell.angle_alpha   90.00
_cell.angle_beta   90.00
_cell.angle_gamma   90.00
#
_symmetry.space_group_name_H-M   'P 1'
#
loop_
_entity.id
_entity.type
_entity.pdbx_description
1 polymer ?
#
loop_
_entity_poly.entity_id
_entity_poly.type
_entity_poly.pdbx_seq_one_letter_code
_entity_poly.pdbx_strand_id
1 'polypeptide(L)'
;RRSGGDKIYQVFDNQFPAALKRLQFDKHLSIDNVRKLITEADGYQPHLIAPEQGYRRLIESCLVSIRGPAEAAVDAVHGILKDLIHKSMRIKAVPHLESRTRKCSY
;
A
#
# COMPACT_ATOMS: atom_id res chain seq x y z
N ARG A 1 -18.00 -11.20 -17.36
CA ARG A 1 -17.36 -10.00 -16.74
C ARG A 1 -17.38 -10.24 -15.22
N ARG A 2 -16.24 -10.20 -14.52
CA ARG A 2 -16.22 -10.33 -13.04
C ARG A 2 -17.02 -9.21 -12.38
N SER A 3 -17.67 -9.52 -11.27
CA SER A 3 -18.48 -8.55 -10.51
C SER A 3 -17.59 -7.43 -9.93
N GLY A 4 -18.18 -6.31 -9.51
CA GLY A 4 -17.44 -5.25 -8.83
C GLY A 4 -16.71 -5.76 -7.58
N GLY A 5 -17.40 -6.61 -6.81
CA GLY A 5 -16.84 -7.24 -5.62
C GLY A 5 -15.65 -8.15 -5.94
N ASP A 6 -15.77 -9.02 -6.95
CA ASP A 6 -14.68 -9.93 -7.36
C ASP A 6 -13.39 -9.17 -7.70
N LYS A 7 -13.51 -7.98 -8.30
CA LYS A 7 -12.36 -7.15 -8.62
C LYS A 7 -11.70 -6.59 -7.36
N ILE A 8 -12.48 -6.20 -6.36
CA ILE A 8 -11.96 -5.74 -5.07
C ILE A 8 -11.27 -6.89 -4.34
N TYR A 9 -11.87 -8.09 -4.33
CA TYR A 9 -11.22 -9.30 -3.81
C TYR A 9 -9.88 -9.57 -4.51
N GLN A 10 -9.82 -9.43 -5.84
CA GLN A 10 -8.56 -9.60 -6.57
C GLN A 10 -7.47 -8.59 -6.17
N VAL A 11 -7.84 -7.36 -5.78
CA VAL A 11 -6.86 -6.38 -5.28
C VAL A 11 -6.22 -6.89 -3.98
N PHE A 12 -7.03 -7.31 -3.01
CA PHE A 12 -6.54 -7.68 -1.67
C PHE A 12 -6.00 -9.12 -1.56
N ASP A 13 -6.52 -10.06 -2.32
CA ASP A 13 -6.10 -11.48 -2.24
C ASP A 13 -4.91 -11.80 -3.16
N ASN A 14 -4.64 -10.95 -4.15
CA ASN A 14 -3.59 -11.21 -5.14
C ASN A 14 -2.67 -10.01 -5.36
N GLN A 15 -3.20 -8.87 -5.83
CA GLN A 15 -2.33 -7.77 -6.28
C GLN A 15 -1.52 -7.15 -5.14
N PHE A 16 -2.15 -6.85 -4.02
CA PHE A 16 -1.50 -6.25 -2.85
C PHE A 16 -0.51 -7.22 -2.19
N PRO A 17 -0.86 -8.49 -1.87
CA PRO A 17 0.11 -9.46 -1.38
C PRO A 17 1.28 -9.70 -2.32
N ALA A 18 1.04 -9.73 -3.64
CA ALA A 18 2.11 -9.86 -4.62
C ALA A 18 3.02 -8.62 -4.68
N ALA A 19 2.48 -7.42 -4.44
CA ALA A 19 3.27 -6.20 -4.30
C ALA A 19 4.13 -6.23 -3.02
N LEU A 20 3.59 -6.69 -1.89
CA LEU A 20 4.35 -6.85 -0.66
C LEU A 20 5.49 -7.86 -0.81
N LYS A 21 5.25 -9.01 -1.44
CA LYS A 21 6.30 -10.01 -1.72
C LYS A 21 7.43 -9.46 -2.60
N ARG A 22 7.13 -8.50 -3.48
CA ARG A 22 8.12 -7.84 -4.34
C ARG A 22 9.01 -6.84 -3.61
N LEU A 23 8.68 -6.44 -2.38
CA LEU A 23 9.54 -5.55 -1.57
C LEU A 23 10.84 -6.23 -1.12
N GLN A 24 10.99 -7.55 -1.29
CA GLN A 24 12.22 -8.31 -0.98
C GLN A 24 12.78 -8.02 0.43
N PHE A 25 11.92 -8.11 1.45
CA PHE A 25 12.32 -7.87 2.85
C PHE A 25 13.53 -8.70 3.28
N ASP A 26 13.69 -9.92 2.78
CA ASP A 26 14.84 -10.77 3.10
C ASP A 26 16.19 -10.10 2.75
N LYS A 27 16.22 -9.32 1.65
CA LYS A 27 17.41 -8.56 1.26
C LYS A 27 17.62 -7.36 2.19
N HIS A 28 16.54 -6.63 2.49
CA HIS A 28 16.56 -5.49 3.40
C HIS A 28 16.93 -5.87 4.84
N LEU A 29 16.54 -7.06 5.28
CA LEU A 29 16.77 -7.61 6.62
C LEU A 29 17.92 -8.63 6.65
N SER A 30 18.75 -8.66 5.61
CA SER A 30 19.96 -9.47 5.62
C SER A 30 20.88 -9.08 6.78
N ILE A 31 21.59 -10.05 7.36
CA ILE A 31 22.46 -9.84 8.53
C ILE A 31 23.48 -8.72 8.28
N ASP A 32 24.04 -8.65 7.07
CA ASP A 32 25.00 -7.60 6.71
C ASP A 32 24.36 -6.21 6.71
N ASN A 33 23.16 -6.06 6.13
CA ASN A 33 22.45 -4.78 6.10
C ASN A 33 21.96 -4.37 7.49
N VAL A 34 21.46 -5.32 8.28
CA VAL A 34 21.03 -5.09 9.66
C VAL A 34 22.21 -4.64 10.52
N ARG A 35 23.35 -5.34 10.44
CA ARG A 35 24.58 -4.98 11.18
C ARG A 35 25.03 -3.57 10.80
N LYS A 36 25.14 -3.29 9.51
CA LYS A 36 25.52 -1.96 9.01
C LYS A 36 24.59 -0.88 9.54
N LEU A 37 23.28 -1.05 9.40
CA LEU A 37 22.30 -0.03 9.77
C LEU A 37 22.25 0.20 11.28
N ILE A 38 22.35 -0.86 12.09
CA ILE A 38 22.43 -0.76 13.55
C ILE A 38 23.71 -0.02 13.96
N THR A 39 24.86 -0.40 13.41
CA THR A 39 26.14 0.27 13.73
C THR A 39 26.15 1.74 13.30
N GLU A 40 25.52 2.10 12.18
CA GLU A 40 25.36 3.49 11.75
C GLU A 40 24.42 4.30 12.66
N ALA A 41 23.41 3.66 13.26
CA ALA A 41 22.39 4.33 14.06
C ALA A 41 22.79 4.51 15.53
N ASP A 42 23.29 3.45 16.19
CA ASP A 42 23.63 3.48 17.62
C ASP A 42 25.15 3.53 17.88
N GLY A 43 25.97 3.27 16.87
CA GLY A 43 27.42 3.16 17.04
C GLY A 43 27.85 1.89 17.78
N TYR A 44 29.15 1.82 18.10
CA TYR A 44 29.68 0.76 18.96
C TYR A 44 29.45 1.12 20.43
N GLN A 45 28.82 0.24 21.18
CA GLN A 45 28.67 0.38 22.63
C GLN A 45 29.54 -0.65 23.36
N PRO A 46 30.46 -0.22 24.24
CA PRO A 46 31.37 -1.12 24.97
C PRO A 46 30.70 -1.89 26.11
N HIS A 47 29.44 -1.60 26.40
CA HIS A 47 28.60 -2.27 27.40
C HIS A 47 27.33 -2.75 26.72
N LEU A 48 26.74 -3.83 27.24
CA LEU A 48 25.60 -4.49 26.61
C LEU A 48 24.33 -3.62 26.73
N ILE A 49 24.09 -2.81 25.70
CA ILE A 49 22.88 -2.01 25.54
C ILE A 49 22.17 -2.41 24.25
N ALA A 50 20.84 -2.36 24.29
CA ALA A 50 20.02 -2.55 23.12
C ALA A 50 20.21 -1.38 22.13
N PRO A 51 20.40 -1.66 20.83
CA PRO A 51 20.48 -0.63 19.79
C PRO A 51 19.09 -0.06 19.46
N GLU A 52 18.56 0.75 20.37
CA GLU A 52 17.21 1.31 20.30
C GLU A 52 16.96 2.13 19.03
N GLN A 53 17.95 2.89 18.56
CA GLN A 53 17.80 3.69 17.33
C GLN A 53 17.87 2.83 16.08
N GLY A 54 18.70 1.80 16.08
CA GLY A 54 18.85 0.81 15.03
C GLY A 54 17.57 0.04 14.84
N TYR A 55 16.94 -0.46 15.92
CA TYR A 55 15.63 -1.09 15.84
C TYR A 55 14.56 -0.15 15.29
N ARG A 56 14.50 1.09 15.80
CA ARG A 56 13.54 2.08 15.33
C ARG A 56 13.69 2.33 13.82
N ARG A 57 14.93 2.54 13.35
CA ARG A 57 15.22 2.81 11.94
C ARG A 57 14.99 1.60 11.04
N LEU A 58 15.27 0.38 11.51
CA LEU A 58 14.95 -0.86 10.79
C LEU A 58 13.44 -1.02 10.60
N ILE A 59 12.66 -0.85 11.67
CA ILE A 59 11.19 -0.95 11.64
C ILE A 59 10.62 0.13 10.73
N GLU A 60 11.07 1.38 10.89
CA GLU A 60 10.62 2.50 10.07
C GLU A 60 10.91 2.28 8.58
N SER A 61 12.12 1.82 8.23
CA SER A 61 12.48 1.51 6.84
C SER A 61 11.54 0.45 6.24
N CYS A 62 11.16 -0.56 7.01
CA CYS A 62 10.21 -1.58 6.57
C CYS A 62 8.80 -0.98 6.38
N LEU A 63 8.31 -0.20 7.34
CA LEU A 63 6.99 0.42 7.27
C LEU A 63 6.86 1.38 6.09
N VAL A 64 7.88 2.21 5.85
CA VAL A 64 7.91 3.14 4.71
C VAL A 64 7.81 2.39 3.38
N SER A 65 8.48 1.24 3.25
CA SER A 65 8.44 0.43 2.02
C SER A 65 7.04 -0.11 1.69
N ILE A 66 6.17 -0.31 2.69
CA ILE A 66 4.80 -0.80 2.53
C ILE A 66 3.86 0.28 1.99
N ARG A 67 4.21 1.56 2.15
CA ARG A 67 3.37 2.70 1.75
C ARG A 67 2.98 2.66 0.28
N GLY A 68 3.95 2.41 -0.62
CA GLY A 68 3.69 2.36 -2.06
C GLY A 68 2.67 1.29 -2.46
N PRO A 69 2.86 0.01 -2.09
CA PRO A 69 1.86 -1.03 -2.28
C PRO A 69 0.49 -0.71 -1.68
N ALA A 70 0.44 -0.07 -0.51
CA ALA A 70 -0.81 0.29 0.15
C ALA A 70 -1.57 1.37 -0.61
N GLU A 71 -0.89 2.43 -1.03
CA GLU A 71 -1.46 3.50 -1.87
C GLU A 71 -1.99 2.92 -3.19
N ALA A 72 -1.21 2.07 -3.86
CA ALA A 72 -1.64 1.43 -5.12
C ALA A 72 -2.90 0.56 -4.94
N ALA A 73 -3.04 -0.13 -3.80
CA ALA A 73 -4.23 -0.91 -3.50
C ALA A 73 -5.47 -0.01 -3.30
N VAL A 74 -5.32 1.10 -2.58
CA VAL A 74 -6.40 2.09 -2.38
C VAL A 74 -6.84 2.69 -3.70
N ASP A 75 -5.88 3.11 -4.55
CA ASP A 75 -6.17 3.68 -5.87
C ASP A 75 -6.88 2.70 -6.79
N ALA A 76 -6.48 1.42 -6.75
CA ALA A 76 -7.13 0.37 -7.53
C ALA A 76 -8.60 0.18 -7.11
N VAL A 77 -8.88 0.14 -5.80
CA VAL A 77 -10.25 0.03 -5.27
C VAL A 77 -11.07 1.26 -5.62
N HIS A 78 -10.50 2.46 -5.47
CA HIS A 78 -11.16 3.71 -5.85
C HIS A 78 -11.54 3.72 -7.32
N GLY A 79 -10.64 3.29 -8.19
CA GLY A 79 -10.90 3.13 -9.63
C GLY A 79 -12.05 2.17 -9.90
N ILE A 80 -12.08 1.00 -9.24
CA ILE A 80 -13.17 0.01 -9.38
C ILE A 80 -14.52 0.63 -8.96
N LEU A 81 -14.57 1.33 -7.83
CA LEU A 81 -15.80 1.95 -7.32
C LEU A 81 -16.31 3.05 -8.25
N LYS A 82 -15.43 3.94 -8.73
CA LYS A 82 -15.79 4.95 -9.75
C LYS A 82 -16.37 4.30 -11.00
N ASP A 83 -15.74 3.24 -11.47
CA ASP A 83 -16.19 2.45 -12.61
C ASP A 83 -17.61 1.88 -12.42
N LEU A 84 -17.94 1.40 -11.22
CA LEU A 84 -19.26 0.87 -10.89
C LEU A 84 -20.31 1.97 -10.85
N ILE A 85 -19.99 3.13 -10.29
CA ILE A 85 -20.89 4.30 -10.25
C ILE A 85 -21.20 4.76 -11.67
N HIS A 86 -20.19 4.94 -12.52
CA HIS A 86 -20.39 5.35 -13.92
C HIS A 86 -21.25 4.35 -14.69
N LYS A 87 -21.04 3.05 -14.50
CA LYS A 87 -21.88 2.01 -15.14
C LYS A 87 -23.32 2.06 -14.62
N SER A 88 -23.50 2.26 -13.32
CA SER A 88 -24.83 2.32 -12.69
C SER A 88 -25.62 3.54 -13.14
N MET A 89 -24.97 4.69 -13.31
CA MET A 89 -25.60 5.91 -13.83
C MET A 89 -26.04 5.73 -15.29
N ARG A 90 -25.22 5.08 -16.12
CA ARG A 90 -25.62 4.74 -17.51
C ARG A 90 -26.84 3.83 -17.57
N ILE A 91 -27.00 2.92 -16.62
CA ILE A 91 -28.15 2.02 -16.55
C ILE A 91 -29.41 2.74 -16.02
N LYS A 92 -29.23 3.69 -15.09
CA LYS A 92 -30.30 4.51 -14.50
C LYS A 92 -30.58 5.81 -15.27
N ALA A 93 -30.15 5.94 -16.52
CA ALA A 93 -30.24 7.19 -17.27
C ALA A 93 -31.69 7.69 -17.38
N VAL A 94 -32.08 8.54 -16.43
CA VAL A 94 -33.19 9.48 -16.54
C VAL A 94 -32.55 10.81 -16.98
N PRO A 95 -32.87 11.34 -18.17
CA PRO A 95 -32.06 12.35 -18.86
C PRO A 95 -31.81 13.69 -18.11
N HIS A 96 -32.49 13.96 -16.99
CA HIS A 96 -32.49 15.27 -16.34
C HIS A 96 -31.56 15.44 -15.11
N LEU A 97 -30.90 14.37 -14.63
CA LEU A 97 -30.07 14.42 -13.40
C LEU A 97 -28.54 14.40 -13.62
N GLU A 98 -28.05 14.20 -14.86
CA GLU A 98 -26.62 14.09 -15.17
C GLU A 98 -25.80 15.39 -14.95
N SER A 99 -26.46 16.53 -14.83
CA SER A 99 -25.81 17.84 -14.68
C SER A 99 -25.41 18.19 -13.24
N ARG A 100 -25.98 17.52 -12.21
CA ARG A 100 -25.74 17.85 -10.79
C ARG A 100 -24.61 17.06 -10.13
N THR A 101 -24.31 15.83 -10.57
CA THR A 101 -23.34 14.95 -9.89
C THR A 101 -21.91 15.02 -10.42
N ARG A 102 -21.66 15.64 -11.59
CA ARG A 102 -20.30 15.89 -12.11
C ARG A 102 -19.45 16.82 -11.22
N LYS A 103 -20.07 17.55 -10.29
CA LYS A 103 -19.38 18.47 -9.37
C LYS A 103 -18.85 17.83 -8.07
N CYS A 104 -19.23 16.59 -7.76
CA CYS A 104 -18.79 15.90 -6.52
C CYS A 104 -17.68 14.88 -6.74
N SER A 105 -16.94 14.95 -7.85
CA SER A 105 -15.79 14.10 -8.13
C SER A 105 -14.51 14.94 -8.16
N TYR A 106 -14.17 15.56 -7.03
CA TYR A 106 -12.81 15.98 -6.69
C TYR A 106 -12.41 15.26 -5.41
#